data_AF-A0A534PCH1-F1
#
_entry.id   AF-A0A534PCH1-F1
#
_cell.length_a   1.000
_cell.length_b   1.000
_cell.length_c   1.000
_cell.angle_alpha   90.00
_cell.angle_beta   90.00
_cell.angle_gamma   90.00
#
_symmetry.space_group_name_H-M   'P 1'
#
loop_
_entity.id
_entity.type
_entity.pdbx_description
1 polymer ?
#
loop_
_entity_poly.entity_id
_entity_poly.type
_entity_poly.pdbx_seq_one_letter_code
_entity_poly.pdbx_strand_id
1 'polypeptide(L)'
;MKPALLLALCACAARPPPRPPPRLAAAVEIVHIQIGWLQISRGDPNRPPVEILQGGAAPDERHAEEIARDLFARCQRGDPMAPLQQKYSEVEPGTVTVDDATRQPFRDLALGLTNGECAMMRSDYAFHVFKRVR
;
A
#
# COMPACT_ATOMS: atom_id res chain seq x y z
N MET A 1 6.62 -42.18 60.89
CA MET A 1 5.97 -41.50 59.76
C MET A 1 6.33 -40.02 59.85
N LYS A 2 7.04 -39.44 58.87
CA LYS A 2 7.43 -38.02 58.83
C LYS A 2 6.71 -37.34 57.66
N PRO A 3 6.03 -36.19 57.83
CA PRO A 3 5.48 -35.47 56.70
C PRO A 3 6.56 -34.60 56.05
N ALA A 4 6.67 -34.68 54.73
CA ALA A 4 7.49 -33.80 53.91
C ALA A 4 6.71 -32.52 53.62
N LEU A 5 7.29 -31.37 53.97
CA LEU A 5 6.78 -30.04 53.66
C LEU A 5 7.21 -29.67 52.24
N LEU A 6 6.29 -29.66 51.27
CA LEU A 6 6.55 -29.10 49.94
C LEU A 6 6.40 -27.57 50.00
N LEU A 7 7.51 -26.83 49.82
CA LEU A 7 7.48 -25.41 49.50
C LEU A 7 7.08 -25.25 48.02
N ALA A 8 5.95 -24.60 47.77
CA ALA A 8 5.57 -24.12 46.45
C ALA A 8 6.20 -22.73 46.22
N LEU A 9 7.17 -22.66 45.30
CA LEU A 9 7.70 -21.40 44.77
C LEU A 9 6.72 -20.84 43.73
N CYS A 10 5.96 -19.81 44.08
CA CYS A 10 5.20 -19.00 43.12
C CYS A 10 6.19 -18.15 42.31
N ALA A 11 6.48 -18.58 41.08
CA ALA A 11 7.14 -17.75 40.08
C ALA A 11 6.14 -16.73 39.51
N CYS A 12 6.21 -15.48 39.96
CA CYS A 12 5.51 -14.37 39.31
C CYS A 12 6.17 -14.11 37.95
N ALA A 13 5.58 -14.62 36.87
CA ALA A 13 5.95 -14.25 35.51
C ALA A 13 5.58 -12.77 35.28
N ALA A 14 6.56 -11.87 35.39
CA ALA A 14 6.39 -10.47 35.04
C ALA A 14 6.06 -10.39 33.53
N ARG A 15 4.90 -9.84 33.20
CA ARG A 15 4.55 -9.54 31.80
C ARG A 15 5.56 -8.54 31.24
N PRO A 16 6.11 -8.77 30.03
CA PRO A 16 6.95 -7.78 29.39
C PRO A 16 6.14 -6.48 29.19
N PRO A 17 6.79 -5.31 29.28
CA PRO A 17 6.11 -4.04 29.10
C PRO A 17 5.47 -3.96 27.71
N PRO A 18 4.35 -3.22 27.56
CA PRO A 18 3.73 -3.01 26.26
C PRO A 18 4.74 -2.39 25.30
N ARG A 19 4.82 -2.94 24.09
CA ARG A 19 5.65 -2.37 23.03
C ARG A 19 5.13 -0.96 22.70
N PRO A 20 6.00 0.06 22.59
CA PRO A 20 5.57 1.38 22.13
C PRO A 20 4.92 1.24 20.74
N PRO A 21 3.95 2.11 20.40
CA PRO A 21 3.36 2.11 19.06
C PRO A 21 4.47 2.30 18.02
N PRO A 22 4.36 1.67 16.84
CA PRO A 22 5.33 1.88 15.78
C PRO A 22 5.41 3.39 15.47
N ARG A 23 6.61 3.96 15.59
CA ARG A 23 6.85 5.34 15.19
C ARG A 23 6.74 5.37 13.66
N LEU A 24 5.75 6.09 13.13
CA LEU A 24 5.65 6.33 11.69
C LEU A 24 6.98 6.93 11.22
N ALA A 25 7.46 6.47 10.06
CA ALA A 25 8.66 7.05 9.47
C ALA A 25 8.41 8.53 9.13
N ALA A 26 9.42 9.39 9.26
CA ALA A 26 9.29 10.81 8.90
C ALA A 26 9.03 11.01 7.39
N ALA A 27 9.51 10.06 6.58
CA ALA A 27 9.14 9.92 5.18
C ALA A 27 9.33 8.45 4.75
N VAL A 28 8.60 8.04 3.71
CA VAL A 28 8.76 6.73 3.06
C VAL A 28 8.88 6.93 1.55
N GLU A 29 9.51 5.98 0.87
CA GLU A 29 9.45 5.92 -0.60
C GLU A 29 8.53 4.79 -1.03
N ILE A 30 7.62 5.10 -1.95
CA ILE A 30 6.66 4.13 -2.49
C ILE A 30 6.75 4.07 -4.01
N VAL A 31 6.37 2.92 -4.56
CA VAL A 31 5.90 2.83 -5.94
C VAL A 31 4.37 2.91 -5.90
N HIS A 32 3.79 3.74 -6.76
CA HIS A 32 2.35 4.01 -6.80
C HIS A 32 1.80 3.75 -8.21
N ILE A 33 0.73 2.96 -8.29
CA ILE A 33 -0.07 2.75 -9.50
C ILE A 33 -1.46 3.32 -9.25
N GLN A 34 -1.93 4.21 -10.14
CA GLN A 34 -3.29 4.75 -10.11
C GLN A 34 -4.12 4.22 -11.28
N ILE A 35 -5.31 3.70 -10.99
CA ILE A 35 -6.30 3.25 -11.96
C ILE A 35 -7.60 4.05 -11.77
N GLY A 36 -7.83 5.06 -12.60
CA GLY A 36 -9.05 5.88 -12.57
C GLY A 36 -10.21 5.29 -13.37
N TRP A 37 -11.44 5.59 -12.93
CA TRP A 37 -12.68 5.29 -13.68
C TRP A 37 -13.48 6.54 -14.07
N LEU A 38 -13.20 7.68 -13.43
CA LEU A 38 -13.70 8.97 -13.88
C LEU A 38 -12.79 9.45 -15.00
N GLN A 39 -13.38 9.65 -16.19
CA GLN A 39 -12.66 10.10 -17.37
C GLN A 39 -11.92 11.42 -17.08
N ILE A 40 -10.62 11.34 -16.78
CA ILE A 40 -9.72 12.45 -17.08
C ILE A 40 -9.89 12.68 -18.57
N SER A 41 -10.38 13.88 -18.94
CA SER A 41 -10.79 14.20 -20.30
C SER A 41 -9.72 13.79 -21.31
N ARG A 42 -10.13 13.13 -22.41
CA ARG A 42 -9.24 12.82 -23.53
C ARG A 42 -8.47 14.09 -23.93
N GLY A 43 -7.13 14.03 -23.95
CA GLY A 43 -6.28 15.07 -24.54
C GLY A 43 -5.23 15.70 -23.65
N ASP A 44 -5.00 15.25 -22.42
CA ASP A 44 -3.82 15.70 -21.65
C ASP A 44 -2.53 15.12 -22.27
N PRO A 45 -1.63 15.95 -22.82
CA PRO A 45 -0.39 15.49 -23.45
C PRO A 45 0.62 14.90 -22.45
N ASN A 46 0.41 15.07 -21.14
CA ASN A 46 1.26 14.50 -20.08
C ASN A 46 0.69 13.20 -19.48
N ARG A 47 -0.32 12.58 -20.10
CA ARG A 47 -0.88 11.33 -19.60
C ARG A 47 0.01 10.15 -20.02
N PRO A 48 0.53 9.34 -19.08
CA PRO A 48 1.28 8.13 -19.43
C PRO A 48 0.38 7.13 -20.17
N PRO A 49 0.95 6.31 -21.07
CA PRO A 49 0.19 5.33 -21.84
C PRO A 49 -0.31 4.22 -20.93
N VAL A 50 -1.61 4.23 -20.63
CA VAL A 50 -2.26 3.16 -19.89
C VAL A 50 -2.78 2.12 -20.88
N GLU A 51 -2.26 0.89 -20.85
CA GLU A 51 -2.77 -0.20 -21.72
C GLU A 51 -4.27 -0.48 -21.51
N ILE A 52 -4.82 -0.13 -20.35
CA ILE A 52 -6.26 -0.20 -20.04
C ILE A 52 -7.08 0.70 -20.98
N LEU A 53 -6.44 1.69 -21.62
CA LEU A 53 -7.04 2.57 -22.61
C LEU A 53 -6.88 2.06 -24.05
N GLN A 54 -6.43 0.81 -24.27
CA GLN A 54 -6.31 0.25 -25.62
C GLN A 54 -7.65 0.15 -26.39
N GLY A 55 -8.79 0.41 -25.73
CA GLY A 55 -10.11 0.62 -26.37
C GLY A 55 -10.56 2.09 -26.50
N GLY A 56 -9.76 3.06 -26.05
CA GLY A 56 -10.04 4.50 -26.12
C GLY A 56 -11.01 5.04 -25.06
N ALA A 57 -11.50 4.22 -24.12
CA ALA A 57 -12.35 4.65 -23.01
C ALA A 57 -11.71 4.26 -21.67
N ALA A 58 -11.91 5.10 -20.64
CA ALA A 58 -11.57 4.72 -19.28
C ALA A 58 -12.40 3.51 -18.84
N PRO A 59 -11.87 2.63 -17.97
CA PRO A 59 -12.66 1.55 -17.38
C PRO A 59 -13.83 2.12 -16.58
N ASP A 60 -14.93 1.37 -16.46
CA ASP A 60 -15.91 1.64 -15.41
C ASP A 60 -15.31 1.32 -14.03
N GLU A 61 -15.95 1.76 -12.95
CA GLU A 61 -15.42 1.59 -11.58
C GLU A 61 -15.14 0.12 -11.26
N ARG A 62 -16.04 -0.79 -11.66
CA ARG A 62 -15.88 -2.22 -11.41
C ARG A 62 -14.66 -2.77 -12.13
N HIS A 63 -14.45 -2.41 -13.39
CA HIS A 63 -13.30 -2.87 -14.15
C HIS A 63 -11.99 -2.27 -13.61
N ALA A 64 -12.00 -1.00 -13.18
CA ALA A 64 -10.86 -0.39 -12.49
C ALA A 64 -10.52 -1.14 -11.19
N GLU A 65 -11.52 -1.57 -10.44
CA GLU A 65 -11.33 -2.38 -9.23
C GLU A 65 -10.71 -3.74 -9.53
N GLU A 66 -11.20 -4.45 -10.55
CA GLU A 66 -10.65 -5.75 -10.98
C GLU A 66 -9.16 -5.65 -11.30
N ILE A 67 -8.77 -4.61 -12.04
CA ILE A 67 -7.36 -4.35 -12.39
C ILE A 67 -6.56 -4.03 -11.14
N ALA A 68 -7.06 -3.16 -10.26
CA ALA A 68 -6.36 -2.82 -9.02
C ALA A 68 -6.18 -4.04 -8.10
N ARG A 69 -7.18 -4.92 -8.02
CA ARG A 69 -7.11 -6.18 -7.27
C ARG A 69 -6.06 -7.14 -7.84
N ASP A 70 -5.99 -7.28 -9.16
CA ASP A 70 -4.93 -8.08 -9.80
C ASP A 70 -3.54 -7.52 -9.50
N LEU A 71 -3.36 -6.21 -9.69
CA LEU A 71 -2.10 -5.52 -9.42
C LEU A 71 -1.68 -5.64 -7.95
N PHE A 72 -2.62 -5.50 -7.03
CA PHE A 72 -2.38 -5.70 -5.61
C PHE A 72 -1.94 -7.14 -5.32
N ALA A 73 -2.63 -8.14 -5.88
CA ALA A 73 -2.25 -9.54 -5.72
C ALA A 73 -0.86 -9.84 -6.31
N ARG A 74 -0.50 -9.23 -7.44
CA ARG A 74 0.84 -9.32 -8.05
C ARG A 74 1.90 -8.69 -7.15
N CYS A 75 1.63 -7.51 -6.60
CA CYS A 75 2.50 -6.85 -5.63
C CYS A 75 2.78 -7.76 -4.43
N GLN A 76 1.72 -8.36 -3.86
CA GLN A 76 1.81 -9.28 -2.72
C GLN A 76 2.62 -10.54 -3.03
N ARG A 77 2.59 -11.03 -4.28
CA ARG A 77 3.42 -12.15 -4.74
C ARG A 77 4.88 -11.78 -4.97
N GLY A 78 5.22 -10.49 -4.94
CA GLY A 78 6.57 -10.00 -5.14
C GLY A 78 6.90 -9.65 -6.59
N ASP A 79 5.92 -9.55 -7.48
CA ASP A 79 6.14 -9.11 -8.86
C ASP A 79 6.83 -7.72 -8.86
N PRO A 80 7.71 -7.45 -9.84
CA PRO A 80 8.34 -6.14 -9.97
C PRO A 80 7.28 -5.09 -10.33
N MET A 81 7.15 -4.06 -9.50
CA MET A 81 6.12 -3.03 -9.68
C MET A 81 6.42 -2.06 -10.82
N ALA A 82 7.69 -1.79 -11.13
CA ALA A 82 8.08 -0.85 -12.19
C ALA A 82 7.46 -1.15 -13.57
N PRO A 83 7.52 -2.38 -14.12
CA PRO A 83 6.85 -2.68 -15.38
C PRO A 83 5.31 -2.61 -15.29
N LEU A 84 4.73 -2.86 -14.11
CA LEU A 84 3.28 -2.71 -13.90
C LEU A 84 2.88 -1.26 -13.91
N GLN A 85 3.66 -0.41 -13.26
CA GLN A 85 3.44 1.03 -13.23
C GLN A 85 3.49 1.61 -14.64
N GLN A 86 4.50 1.27 -15.43
CA GLN A 86 4.63 1.73 -16.82
C GLN A 86 3.45 1.32 -17.71
N LYS A 87 2.85 0.16 -17.44
CA LYS A 87 1.78 -0.42 -18.26
C LYS A 87 0.38 0.05 -17.85
N TYR A 88 0.16 0.25 -16.55
CA TYR A 88 -1.19 0.44 -16.00
C TYR A 88 -1.41 1.79 -15.33
N SER A 89 -0.36 2.48 -14.87
CA SER A 89 -0.51 3.68 -14.06
C SER A 89 -0.92 4.89 -14.88
N GLU A 90 -1.94 5.62 -14.42
CA GLU A 90 -2.31 6.94 -14.93
C GLU A 90 -1.43 8.08 -14.43
N VAL A 91 -0.56 7.81 -13.46
CA VAL A 91 0.45 8.76 -12.97
C VAL A 91 1.84 8.33 -13.43
N GLU A 92 2.73 9.32 -13.57
CA GLU A 92 4.10 9.12 -14.04
C GLU A 92 4.82 7.99 -13.28
N PRO A 93 5.57 7.13 -13.99
CA PRO A 93 6.32 6.06 -13.36
C PRO A 93 7.50 6.59 -12.55
N GLY A 94 7.86 5.86 -11.49
CA GLY A 94 8.90 6.24 -10.56
C GLY A 94 8.52 5.99 -9.11
N THR A 95 9.45 6.31 -8.21
CA THR A 95 9.20 6.33 -6.77
C THR A 95 8.72 7.70 -6.32
N VAL A 96 7.80 7.71 -5.36
CA VAL A 96 7.26 8.92 -4.75
C VAL A 96 7.67 8.93 -3.29
N THR A 97 8.22 10.06 -2.84
CA THR A 97 8.45 10.30 -1.41
C THR A 97 7.15 10.78 -0.77
N VAL A 98 6.75 10.12 0.31
CA VAL A 98 5.60 10.49 1.12
C VAL A 98 6.05 10.94 2.49
N ASP A 99 5.63 12.12 2.88
CA ASP A 99 5.98 12.81 4.12
C ASP A 99 4.76 13.51 4.75
N ASP A 100 4.99 14.30 5.79
CA ASP A 100 3.93 15.03 6.51
C ASP A 100 3.16 16.04 5.64
N ALA A 101 3.78 16.57 4.57
CA ALA A 101 3.16 17.51 3.65
C ALA A 101 2.22 16.83 2.64
N THR A 102 2.32 15.50 2.50
CA THR A 102 1.46 14.71 1.62
C THR A 102 0.01 14.69 2.14
N ARG A 103 -0.97 14.81 1.24
CA ARG A 103 -2.38 14.86 1.61
C ARG A 103 -2.89 13.52 2.16
N GLN A 104 -3.81 13.59 3.12
CA GLN A 104 -4.62 12.44 3.52
C GLN A 104 -5.65 12.09 2.43
N PRO A 105 -6.10 10.82 2.33
CA PRO A 105 -5.71 9.66 3.15
C PRO A 105 -4.40 8.97 2.71
N PHE A 106 -3.82 9.40 1.59
CA PHE A 106 -2.63 8.78 0.99
C PHE A 106 -1.43 8.71 1.94
N ARG A 107 -1.18 9.79 2.68
CA ARG A 107 -0.10 9.87 3.66
C ARG A 107 -0.19 8.77 4.71
N ASP A 108 -1.31 8.69 5.41
CA ASP A 108 -1.44 7.82 6.59
C ASP A 108 -1.30 6.34 6.20
N LEU A 109 -1.84 5.96 5.04
CA LEU A 109 -1.66 4.62 4.50
C LEU A 109 -0.18 4.33 4.19
N ALA A 110 0.49 5.20 3.43
CA ALA A 110 1.86 4.99 3.01
C ALA A 110 2.85 4.98 4.19
N LEU A 111 2.72 5.91 5.14
CA LEU A 111 3.57 5.98 6.32
C LEU A 111 3.41 4.76 7.25
N GLY A 112 2.23 4.11 7.20
CA GLY A 112 1.94 2.90 7.96
C GLY A 112 2.54 1.61 7.37
N LEU A 113 2.97 1.62 6.11
CA LEU A 113 3.54 0.44 5.45
C LEU A 113 4.92 0.11 5.99
N THR A 114 5.24 -1.18 6.04
CA THR A 114 6.60 -1.70 6.24
C THR A 114 7.31 -1.92 4.90
N ASN A 115 8.64 -2.03 4.89
CA ASN A 115 9.40 -2.19 3.64
C ASN A 115 8.99 -3.45 2.88
N GLY A 116 8.63 -3.29 1.60
CA GLY A 116 8.12 -4.35 0.74
C GLY A 116 6.62 -4.59 0.87
N GLU A 117 5.95 -3.98 1.84
CA GLU A 117 4.51 -4.13 2.04
C GLU A 117 3.72 -3.42 0.94
N CYS A 118 2.64 -4.08 0.53
CA CYS A 118 1.72 -3.56 -0.47
C CYS A 118 0.42 -3.14 0.21
N ALA A 119 -0.20 -2.08 -0.31
CA ALA A 119 -1.56 -1.72 0.06
C ALA A 119 -2.37 -1.32 -1.15
N MET A 120 -3.69 -1.37 -1.00
CA MET A 120 -4.65 -0.88 -1.97
C MET A 120 -5.63 0.08 -1.29
N MET A 121 -5.97 1.16 -1.95
CA MET A 121 -6.92 2.16 -1.48
C MET A 121 -7.86 2.57 -2.60
N ARG A 122 -9.12 2.83 -2.26
CA ARG A 122 -10.10 3.44 -3.15
C ARG A 122 -10.25 4.92 -2.77
N SER A 123 -10.21 5.82 -3.75
CA SER A 123 -10.63 7.22 -3.62
C SER A 123 -12.00 7.42 -4.27
N ASP A 124 -12.43 8.67 -4.46
CA ASP A 124 -13.70 8.97 -5.13
C ASP A 124 -13.65 8.76 -6.65
N TYR A 125 -12.46 8.60 -7.23
CA TYR A 125 -12.26 8.56 -8.68
C TYR A 125 -11.23 7.54 -9.18
N ALA A 126 -10.45 6.93 -8.29
CA ALA A 126 -9.44 5.95 -8.65
C ALA A 126 -9.17 4.89 -7.57
N PHE A 127 -8.63 3.75 -8.02
CA PHE A 127 -7.96 2.79 -7.16
C PHE A 127 -6.46 3.06 -7.18
N HIS A 128 -5.84 2.97 -6.01
CA HIS A 128 -4.42 3.21 -5.82
C HIS A 128 -3.78 1.95 -5.25
N VAL A 129 -2.72 1.45 -5.90
CA VAL A 129 -1.91 0.33 -5.41
C VAL A 129 -0.53 0.86 -5.05
N PHE A 130 -0.07 0.51 -3.86
CA PHE A 130 1.19 0.97 -3.27
C PHE A 130 2.12 -0.20 -3.00
N LYS A 131 3.41 0.06 -3.11
CA LYS A 131 4.46 -0.76 -2.50
C LYS A 131 5.46 0.15 -1.82
N ARG A 132 5.70 -0.04 -0.52
CA ARG A 132 6.81 0.66 0.14
C ARG A 132 8.13 0.04 -0.29
N VAL A 133 9.05 0.87 -0.75
CA VAL A 133 10.40 0.46 -1.18
C VAL A 133 11.48 0.97 -0.23
N ARG A 134 11.22 2.03 0.53
CA ARG A 134 12.13 2.57 1.56
C ARG A 134 11.38 3.20 2.72
#